data_AF-A0A0T5ZRN1-F1
#
_entry.id   AF-A0A0T5ZRN1-F1
#
_cell.length_a   1.000
_cell.length_b   1.000
_cell.length_c   1.000
_cell.angle_alpha   90.00
_cell.angle_beta   90.00
_cell.angle_gamma   90.00
#
_symmetry.space_group_name_H-M   'P 1'
#
loop_
_entity.id
_entity.type
_entity.pdbx_description
1 polymer ?
#
loop_
_entity_poly.entity_id
_entity_poly.type
_entity_poly.pdbx_seq_one_letter_code
_entity_poly.pdbx_strand_id
1 'polypeptide(L)'
;MHKMTIYPFLFLLLFFQSSLVCGIEKQGCGSWTSKSPMPTPRTEVAAALLDGKIYVIGGFDSQGETNLVEAYDISKDFWGKIAPLPMPLHHTGAASVGGKVYVIGGGPRPGLSFSNVNEVFTPQ
;
A
#
# COMPACT_ATOMS: atom_id res chain seq x y z
N MET A 1 32.72 -13.87 73.07
CA MET A 1 33.22 -14.31 71.75
C MET A 1 32.01 -14.83 70.99
N HIS A 2 31.46 -13.99 70.10
CA HIS A 2 30.04 -14.04 69.71
C HIS A 2 29.75 -15.07 68.62
N LYS A 3 28.73 -15.88 68.90
CA LYS A 3 28.13 -16.89 68.03
C LYS A 3 27.17 -16.24 67.03
N MET A 4 27.10 -16.90 65.87
CA MET A 4 26.17 -16.70 64.78
C MET A 4 24.75 -17.14 65.20
N THR A 5 23.74 -16.29 64.93
CA THR A 5 22.32 -16.65 65.09
C THR A 5 21.53 -16.08 63.91
N ILE A 6 20.84 -16.96 63.18
CA ILE A 6 19.86 -16.67 62.13
C ILE A 6 18.48 -16.87 62.75
N TYR A 7 17.50 -15.98 62.51
CA TYR A 7 16.09 -16.40 62.40
C TYR A 7 15.29 -15.46 61.45
N PRO A 8 14.28 -16.00 60.73
CA PRO A 8 13.62 -15.41 59.57
C PRO A 8 12.22 -14.86 59.90
N PHE A 9 11.69 -13.87 59.15
CA PHE A 9 10.25 -13.56 59.15
C PHE A 9 9.78 -12.91 57.83
N LEU A 10 9.10 -13.72 57.03
CA LEU A 10 7.90 -13.47 56.21
C LEU A 10 7.39 -12.01 56.07
N PHE A 11 7.35 -11.48 54.83
CA PHE A 11 6.40 -10.44 54.44
C PHE A 11 5.82 -10.70 53.03
N LEU A 12 4.60 -10.22 52.86
CA LEU A 12 3.51 -10.71 52.02
C LEU A 12 3.43 -10.00 50.65
N LEU A 13 2.96 -10.74 49.63
CA LEU A 13 2.32 -10.35 48.36
C LEU A 13 2.74 -9.05 47.63
N LEU A 14 3.14 -9.20 46.36
CA LEU A 14 2.56 -8.41 45.26
C LEU A 14 2.38 -9.31 44.03
N PHE A 15 1.12 -9.59 43.68
CA PHE A 15 0.72 -10.22 42.43
C PHE A 15 1.09 -9.30 41.26
N PHE A 16 2.12 -9.63 40.49
CA PHE A 16 2.22 -9.10 39.12
C PHE A 16 1.42 -10.02 38.20
N GLN A 17 0.09 -9.82 38.19
CA GLN A 17 -0.70 -10.24 37.04
C GLN A 17 -0.23 -9.40 35.84
N SER A 18 0.61 -9.98 34.98
CA SER A 18 0.50 -9.65 33.56
C SER A 18 0.03 -10.91 32.86
N SER A 19 -1.29 -11.08 32.83
CA SER A 19 -1.89 -11.83 31.75
C SER A 19 -1.37 -11.18 30.46
N LEU A 20 -0.52 -11.91 29.72
CA LEU A 20 -0.41 -11.74 28.28
C LEU A 20 -1.77 -12.14 27.72
N VAL A 21 -2.75 -11.25 27.87
CA VAL A 21 -3.82 -11.20 26.88
C VAL A 21 -3.10 -10.69 25.65
N CYS A 22 -2.68 -11.62 24.80
CA CYS A 22 -2.56 -11.31 23.39
C CYS A 22 -3.93 -10.75 23.02
N GLY A 23 -4.01 -9.43 22.91
CA GLY A 23 -5.17 -8.78 22.37
C GLY A 23 -5.32 -9.31 20.96
N ILE A 24 -6.10 -10.37 20.78
CA ILE A 24 -6.77 -10.59 19.51
C ILE A 24 -7.79 -9.46 19.47
N GLU A 25 -7.33 -8.26 19.06
CA GLU A 25 -8.22 -7.31 18.46
C GLU A 25 -8.90 -8.08 17.34
N LYS A 26 -10.18 -8.36 17.57
CA LYS A 26 -11.06 -8.93 16.57
C LYS A 26 -10.96 -7.98 15.39
N GLN A 27 -10.17 -8.33 14.37
CA GLN A 27 -10.18 -7.60 13.11
C GLN A 27 -11.65 -7.58 12.71
N GLY A 28 -12.26 -6.39 12.79
CA GLY A 28 -13.65 -6.23 12.38
C GLY A 28 -13.77 -6.77 10.97
N CYS A 29 -14.90 -7.38 10.63
CA CYS A 29 -15.21 -7.62 9.24
C CYS A 29 -15.16 -6.23 8.56
N GLY A 30 -14.11 -5.97 7.78
CA GLY A 30 -13.98 -4.71 7.07
C GLY A 30 -15.23 -4.48 6.22
N SER A 31 -15.71 -3.25 6.16
CA SER A 31 -16.79 -2.87 5.25
C SER A 31 -16.22 -2.20 4.01
N TRP A 32 -16.74 -2.58 2.85
CA TRP A 32 -16.48 -1.85 1.61
C TRP A 32 -17.41 -0.65 1.54
N THR A 33 -16.89 0.49 1.08
CA THR A 33 -17.68 1.70 0.82
C THR A 33 -17.29 2.25 -0.55
N SER A 34 -18.27 2.70 -1.33
CA SER A 34 -18.02 3.31 -2.63
C SER A 34 -17.31 4.66 -2.48
N LYS A 35 -16.32 4.88 -3.33
CA LYS A 35 -15.61 6.16 -3.51
C LYS A 35 -15.93 6.76 -4.88
N SER A 36 -15.48 7.98 -5.14
CA SER A 36 -15.58 8.56 -6.48
C SER A 36 -14.95 7.61 -7.52
N PRO A 37 -15.67 7.26 -8.59
CA PRO A 37 -15.18 6.31 -9.59
C PRO A 37 -14.01 6.91 -10.38
N MET A 38 -13.12 6.04 -10.85
CA MET A 38 -12.07 6.43 -11.82
C MET A 38 -12.72 7.11 -13.04
N PRO A 39 -12.13 8.20 -13.58
CA PRO A 39 -12.65 8.85 -14.78
C PRO A 39 -12.64 7.94 -16.01
N THR A 40 -11.64 7.07 -16.12
CA THR A 40 -11.47 6.16 -17.26
C THR A 40 -11.58 4.69 -16.81
N PRO A 41 -12.64 3.95 -17.19
CA PRO A 41 -12.78 2.54 -16.87
C PRO A 41 -11.72 1.69 -17.57
N ARG A 42 -10.95 0.90 -16.80
CA ARG A 42 -9.88 0.04 -17.31
C ARG A 42 -9.54 -1.08 -16.33
N THR A 43 -8.94 -2.16 -16.84
CA THR A 43 -8.39 -3.29 -16.07
C THR A 43 -6.86 -3.30 -16.14
N GLU A 44 -6.22 -4.28 -15.51
CA GLU A 44 -4.78 -4.56 -15.66
C GLU A 44 -3.86 -3.38 -15.28
N VAL A 45 -4.37 -2.51 -14.42
CA VAL A 45 -3.67 -1.33 -13.91
C VAL A 45 -2.64 -1.70 -12.86
N ALA A 46 -1.61 -0.88 -12.72
CA ALA A 46 -0.85 -0.80 -11.48
C ALA A 46 -1.37 0.33 -10.59
N ALA A 47 -1.15 0.20 -9.28
CA ALA A 47 -1.48 1.24 -8.32
C ALA A 47 -0.35 1.45 -7.30
N ALA A 48 -0.08 2.71 -6.94
CA ALA A 48 0.90 3.05 -5.91
C ALA A 48 0.46 4.27 -5.08
N LEU A 49 0.66 4.21 -3.76
CA LEU A 49 0.38 5.32 -2.83
C LEU A 49 1.60 6.23 -2.71
N LEU A 50 1.45 7.53 -2.95
CA LEU A 50 2.49 8.53 -2.70
C LEU A 50 1.83 9.85 -2.30
N ASP A 51 2.32 10.46 -1.21
CA ASP A 51 1.90 11.77 -0.71
C ASP A 51 0.37 11.96 -0.64
N GLY A 52 -0.32 10.96 -0.07
CA GLY A 52 -1.77 10.98 0.13
C GLY A 52 -2.60 10.74 -1.15
N LYS A 53 -1.95 10.40 -2.27
CA LYS A 53 -2.62 10.07 -3.53
C LYS A 53 -2.35 8.65 -3.98
N ILE A 54 -3.37 7.99 -4.53
CA ILE A 54 -3.23 6.69 -5.20
C ILE A 54 -3.10 6.94 -6.69
N TYR A 55 -1.94 6.63 -7.26
CA TYR A 55 -1.67 6.71 -8.69
C TYR A 55 -2.11 5.42 -9.35
N VAL A 56 -3.03 5.48 -10.30
CA VAL A 56 -3.45 4.37 -11.15
C VAL A 56 -2.80 4.54 -12.52
N ILE A 57 -2.00 3.55 -12.90
CA ILE A 57 -1.00 3.67 -13.96
C ILE A 57 -1.26 2.62 -15.03
N GLY A 58 -1.30 3.08 -16.29
CA GLY A 58 -1.52 2.24 -17.46
C GLY A 58 -2.84 1.49 -17.37
N GLY A 59 -2.85 0.28 -17.92
CA GLY A 59 -3.96 -0.65 -17.93
C GLY A 59 -4.45 -0.96 -19.33
N PHE A 60 -5.62 -1.59 -19.39
CA PHE A 60 -6.28 -2.00 -20.62
C PHE A 60 -7.74 -1.51 -20.61
N ASP A 61 -8.10 -0.67 -21.58
CA ASP A 61 -9.44 -0.11 -21.77
C ASP A 61 -10.08 -0.58 -23.09
N SER A 62 -11.21 0.00 -23.48
CA SER A 62 -11.92 -0.36 -24.71
C SER A 62 -11.12 -0.21 -26.02
N GLN A 63 -10.04 0.58 -26.00
CA GLN A 63 -9.14 0.83 -27.13
C GLN A 63 -7.85 0.00 -27.06
N GLY A 64 -7.64 -0.76 -25.97
CA GLY A 64 -6.44 -1.56 -25.74
C GLY A 64 -5.63 -1.05 -24.56
N GLU A 65 -4.33 -1.34 -24.58
CA GLU A 65 -3.38 -0.80 -23.62
C GLU A 65 -3.36 0.74 -23.63
N THR A 66 -3.18 1.33 -22.46
CA THR A 66 -3.16 2.79 -22.31
C THR A 66 -1.90 3.24 -21.59
N ASN A 67 -1.46 4.47 -21.89
CA ASN A 67 -0.41 5.15 -21.14
C ASN A 67 -0.96 6.11 -20.08
N LEU A 68 -2.28 6.08 -19.86
CA LEU A 68 -2.94 6.99 -18.93
C LEU A 68 -2.45 6.79 -17.48
N VAL A 69 -2.23 7.91 -16.80
CA VAL A 69 -2.02 7.93 -15.35
C VAL A 69 -3.01 8.90 -14.73
N GLU A 70 -3.73 8.45 -13.71
CA GLU A 70 -4.68 9.23 -12.94
C GLU A 70 -4.37 9.07 -11.45
N ALA A 71 -4.53 10.13 -10.67
CA ALA A 71 -4.29 10.08 -9.24
C ALA A 71 -5.56 10.39 -8.46
N TYR A 72 -5.91 9.52 -7.52
CA TYR A 72 -6.97 9.72 -6.55
C TYR A 72 -6.43 10.42 -5.31
N ASP A 73 -6.88 11.64 -5.04
CA ASP A 73 -6.63 12.35 -3.79
C ASP A 73 -7.56 11.79 -2.71
N ILE A 74 -6.99 11.03 -1.76
CA ILE A 74 -7.74 10.32 -0.72
C ILE A 74 -8.50 11.30 0.18
N SER A 75 -7.91 12.48 0.44
CA SER A 75 -8.49 13.48 1.33
C SER A 75 -9.70 14.20 0.73
N LYS A 76 -9.73 14.30 -0.61
CA LYS A 76 -10.76 15.03 -1.35
C LYS A 76 -11.80 14.14 -2.01
N ASP A 77 -11.56 12.82 -2.04
CA ASP A 77 -12.36 11.88 -2.81
C ASP A 77 -12.48 12.33 -4.28
N PHE A 78 -11.33 12.65 -4.91
CA PHE A 78 -11.32 13.27 -6.23
C PHE A 78 -10.16 12.77 -7.09
N TRP A 79 -10.38 12.72 -8.40
CA TRP A 79 -9.39 12.25 -9.38
C TRP A 79 -8.75 13.41 -10.15
N GLY A 80 -7.42 13.44 -10.20
CA GLY A 80 -6.64 14.32 -11.05
C GLY A 80 -5.96 13.55 -12.19
N LYS A 81 -5.76 14.23 -13.33
CA LYS A 81 -4.91 13.70 -14.42
C LYS A 81 -3.44 13.90 -14.07
N ILE A 82 -2.61 12.91 -14.40
CA ILE A 82 -1.16 12.93 -14.21
C ILE A 82 -0.48 12.82 -15.57
N ALA A 83 0.80 13.19 -15.65
CA ALA A 83 1.62 12.94 -16.82
C ALA A 83 1.53 11.46 -17.22
N PRO A 84 1.28 11.15 -18.52
CA PRO A 84 1.13 9.78 -18.97
C PRO A 84 2.48 9.04 -18.93
N LEU A 85 2.42 7.71 -19.02
CA LEU A 85 3.59 6.89 -19.30
C LEU A 85 4.19 7.25 -20.68
N PRO A 86 5.51 7.11 -20.87
CA PRO A 86 6.15 7.29 -22.18
C PRO A 86 5.60 6.35 -23.26
N MET A 87 5.10 5.18 -22.87
CA MET A 87 4.41 4.25 -23.76
C MET A 87 3.22 3.56 -23.06
N PRO A 88 2.22 3.09 -23.81
CA PRO A 88 1.13 2.29 -23.25
C PRO A 88 1.61 0.98 -22.64
N LEU A 89 1.10 0.64 -21.46
CA LEU A 89 1.43 -0.61 -20.76
C LEU A 89 0.20 -1.16 -20.04
N HIS A 90 0.05 -2.48 -20.05
CA HIS A 90 -0.90 -3.22 -19.21
C HIS A 90 -0.16 -4.24 -18.33
N HIS A 91 -0.82 -4.80 -17.31
CA HIS A 91 -0.25 -5.83 -16.43
C HIS A 91 1.10 -5.43 -15.80
N THR A 92 1.28 -4.15 -15.50
CA THR A 92 2.52 -3.62 -14.94
C THR A 92 2.55 -3.71 -13.41
N GLY A 93 3.74 -3.67 -12.81
CA GLY A 93 3.91 -3.53 -11.37
C GLY A 93 4.31 -2.10 -11.00
N ALA A 94 3.84 -1.59 -9.85
CA ALA A 94 4.26 -0.27 -9.38
C ALA A 94 4.63 -0.27 -7.89
N ALA A 95 5.57 0.61 -7.51
CA ALA A 95 5.99 0.80 -6.13
C ALA A 95 6.41 2.24 -5.86
N SER A 96 6.06 2.76 -4.68
CA SER A 96 6.51 4.08 -4.24
C SER A 96 7.77 3.96 -3.39
N VAL A 97 8.86 4.62 -3.79
CA VAL A 97 10.14 4.60 -3.08
C VAL A 97 10.80 5.97 -3.17
N GLY A 98 11.21 6.54 -2.03
CA GLY A 98 12.00 7.78 -1.98
C GLY A 98 11.32 8.98 -2.64
N GLY A 99 10.01 9.16 -2.43
CA GLY A 99 9.25 10.28 -3.02
C GLY A 99 8.97 10.13 -4.52
N LYS A 100 9.07 8.91 -5.06
CA LYS A 100 8.86 8.60 -6.48
C LYS A 100 7.98 7.37 -6.63
N VAL A 101 7.36 7.21 -7.80
CA VAL A 101 6.65 5.99 -8.19
C VAL A 101 7.40 5.31 -9.32
N TYR A 102 7.77 4.05 -9.13
CA TYR A 102 8.42 3.21 -10.13
C TYR A 102 7.39 2.30 -10.79
N VAL A 103 7.54 2.09 -12.10
CA VAL A 103 6.68 1.25 -12.94
C VAL A 103 7.55 0.23 -13.65
N ILE A 104 7.32 -1.05 -13.38
CA ILE A 104 8.22 -2.14 -13.77
C ILE A 104 7.47 -3.16 -14.62
N GLY A 105 8.01 -3.45 -15.79
CA GLY A 105 7.51 -4.46 -16.72
C GLY A 105 6.10 -4.16 -17.26
N GLY A 106 5.35 -5.21 -17.57
CA GLY A 106 4.05 -5.14 -18.23
C GLY A 106 4.13 -5.41 -19.73
N GLY A 107 2.99 -5.33 -20.41
CA GLY A 107 2.85 -5.62 -21.84
C GLY A 107 2.56 -4.36 -22.66
N PRO A 108 3.30 -4.09 -23.74
CA PRO A 108 3.09 -2.91 -24.57
C PRO A 108 2.12 -3.13 -25.74
N ARG A 109 1.47 -4.30 -25.82
CA ARG A 109 0.58 -4.72 -26.92
C ARG A 109 -0.47 -5.69 -26.39
N PRO A 110 -1.65 -5.81 -27.02
CA PRO A 110 -2.68 -6.74 -26.56
C PRO A 110 -2.20 -8.20 -26.52
N GLY A 111 -2.71 -8.95 -25.54
CA GLY A 111 -2.39 -10.36 -25.34
C GLY A 111 -1.17 -10.58 -24.43
N LEU A 112 -0.55 -11.76 -24.54
CA LEU A 112 0.65 -12.12 -23.77
C LEU A 112 1.88 -11.40 -24.34
N SER A 113 2.03 -10.13 -23.99
CA SER A 113 3.21 -9.33 -24.31
C SER A 113 3.99 -8.96 -23.04
N PHE A 114 5.30 -8.80 -23.18
CA PHE A 114 6.21 -8.56 -22.06
C PHE A 114 7.18 -7.44 -22.42
N SER A 115 7.54 -6.64 -21.43
CA SER A 115 8.54 -5.59 -21.52
C SER A 115 9.46 -5.63 -20.30
N ASN A 116 10.65 -5.07 -20.46
CA ASN A 116 11.63 -4.84 -19.40
C ASN A 116 11.64 -3.36 -18.95
N VAL A 117 10.51 -2.67 -19.13
CA VAL A 117 10.38 -1.24 -18.80
C VAL A 117 10.65 -1.02 -17.31
N ASN A 118 11.32 0.09 -17.00
CA ASN A 118 11.55 0.60 -15.66
C ASN A 118 11.43 2.13 -15.71
N GLU A 119 10.20 2.63 -15.63
CA GLU A 119 9.93 4.06 -15.62
C GLU A 119 9.82 4.58 -14.19
N VAL A 120 10.15 5.86 -14.01
CA VAL A 120 9.98 6.55 -12.73
C VAL A 120 9.20 7.85 -12.90
N PHE A 121 8.13 7.98 -12.13
CA PHE A 121 7.40 9.22 -11.96
C PHE A 121 7.92 9.97 -10.73
N THR A 122 8.30 11.24 -10.93
CA THR A 122 8.64 12.17 -9.85
C THR A 122 7.55 13.25 -9.81
N PRO A 123 6.67 13.25 -8.79
CA PRO A 123 5.76 14.37 -8.58
C PRO A 123 6.54 15.68 -8.41
N GLN A 124 5.99 16.78 -8.92
CA GLN A 124 6.52 18.13 -8.70
C GLN A 124 6.19 18.63 -7.30
#